data_AF-A0A497RBU9-F1
#
_entry.id   AF-A0A497RBU9-F1
#
_cell.length_a   1.000
_cell.length_b   1.000
_cell.length_c   1.000
_cell.angle_alpha   90.00
_cell.angle_beta   90.00
_cell.angle_gamma   90.00
#
_symmetry.space_group_name_H-M   'P 1'
#
loop_
_entity.id
_entity.type
_entity.pdbx_description
1 polymer ?
#
loop_
_entity_poly.entity_id
_entity_poly.type
_entity_poly.pdbx_seq_one_letter_code
_entity_poly.pdbx_strand_id
1 'polypeptide(L)'
;MSTSKKKHPREVSRDKLKYILHEREKVRNTRKRKLEHLPEGIHEIRDISREEGIRRIEEIFRNVFVQTINSGAPILKVPSRSASNVIYDEETDLLLLGENFLDRKWDDISTVKKFTAQLRVLQIIHELLEQNIHGSKREVFYTDVALFEDQNRGSDPLIEDSAVMLGTYRKNLHITANDRGLVVGRLTYVDNGDFID
;
A
#
# COMPACT_ATOMS: atom_id res chain seq x y z
N MET A 1 -44.09 0.62 -38.34
CA MET A 1 -42.96 1.53 -38.03
C MET A 1 -41.77 0.68 -37.61
N SER A 2 -40.74 0.61 -38.45
CA SER A 2 -39.52 -0.17 -38.21
C SER A 2 -38.59 0.57 -37.25
N THR A 3 -38.30 -0.02 -36.09
CA THR A 3 -37.35 0.53 -35.11
C THR A 3 -35.93 0.10 -35.49
N SER A 4 -35.23 1.02 -36.15
CA SER A 4 -33.80 0.88 -36.46
C SER A 4 -32.99 0.70 -35.17
N LYS A 5 -32.36 -0.48 -35.00
CA LYS A 5 -31.39 -0.74 -33.92
C LYS A 5 -30.23 0.26 -34.07
N LYS A 6 -30.04 1.14 -33.09
CA LYS A 6 -28.88 2.04 -33.02
C LYS A 6 -27.60 1.19 -33.04
N LYS A 7 -26.83 1.28 -34.13
CA LYS A 7 -25.51 0.66 -34.27
C LYS A 7 -24.58 1.25 -33.20
N HIS A 8 -24.12 0.41 -32.27
CA HIS A 8 -23.09 0.80 -31.30
C HIS A 8 -21.81 1.24 -32.04
N PRO A 9 -21.11 2.28 -31.55
CA PRO A 9 -19.96 2.82 -32.24
C PRO A 9 -18.80 1.80 -32.26
N ARG A 10 -18.45 1.36 -33.46
CA ARG A 10 -17.21 0.66 -33.87
C ARG A 10 -16.77 -0.51 -32.97
N GLU A 11 -17.20 -1.72 -33.32
CA GLU A 11 -16.48 -2.94 -32.89
C GLU A 11 -15.01 -2.82 -33.28
N VAL A 12 -14.12 -2.84 -32.28
CA VAL A 12 -12.68 -2.92 -32.51
C VAL A 12 -12.39 -4.30 -33.12
N SER A 13 -11.80 -4.34 -34.31
CA SER A 13 -11.41 -5.60 -34.96
C SER A 13 -10.59 -6.47 -33.99
N ARG A 14 -10.86 -7.78 -33.98
CA ARG A 14 -10.12 -8.76 -33.17
C ARG A 14 -8.62 -8.69 -33.40
N ASP A 15 -8.18 -8.38 -34.62
CA ASP A 15 -6.76 -8.24 -34.95
C ASP A 15 -6.15 -7.00 -34.30
N LYS A 16 -6.91 -5.90 -34.25
CA LYS A 16 -6.51 -4.67 -33.56
C LYS A 16 -6.44 -4.87 -32.04
N LEU A 17 -7.37 -5.64 -31.47
CA LEU A 17 -7.33 -6.06 -30.07
C LEU A 17 -6.11 -6.93 -29.75
N LYS A 18 -5.82 -7.94 -30.58
CA LYS A 18 -4.62 -8.77 -30.44
C LYS A 18 -3.34 -7.95 -30.52
N TYR A 19 -3.26 -7.01 -31.46
CA TYR A 19 -2.13 -6.09 -31.58
C TYR A 19 -1.95 -5.22 -30.34
N ILE A 20 -3.03 -4.62 -29.81
CA ILE A 20 -2.99 -3.81 -28.59
C ILE A 20 -2.53 -4.65 -27.39
N LEU A 21 -3.03 -5.89 -27.26
CA LEU A 21 -2.63 -6.79 -26.17
C LEU A 21 -1.14 -7.16 -26.26
N HIS A 22 -0.64 -7.45 -27.46
CA HIS A 22 0.77 -7.74 -27.72
C HIS A 22 1.68 -6.55 -27.38
N GLU A 23 1.31 -5.34 -27.82
CA GLU A 23 2.06 -4.13 -27.49
C GLU A 23 2.02 -3.82 -25.99
N ARG A 24 0.87 -4.05 -25.32
CA ARG A 24 0.78 -3.98 -23.87
C ARG A 24 1.72 -4.96 -23.17
N GLU A 25 1.83 -6.19 -23.67
CA GLU A 25 2.70 -7.20 -23.11
C GLU A 25 4.18 -6.83 -23.28
N LYS A 26 4.58 -6.31 -24.44
CA LYS A 26 5.92 -5.77 -24.66
C LYS A 26 6.24 -4.64 -23.68
N VAL A 27 5.36 -3.64 -23.56
CA VAL A 27 5.53 -2.53 -22.60
C VAL A 27 5.62 -3.05 -21.17
N ARG A 28 4.79 -4.03 -20.79
CA ARG A 28 4.83 -4.66 -19.47
C ARG A 28 6.17 -5.34 -19.21
N ASN A 29 6.67 -6.11 -20.17
CA ASN A 29 7.93 -6.83 -20.03
C ASN A 29 9.15 -5.89 -20.01
N THR A 30 9.14 -4.82 -20.81
CA THR A 30 10.16 -3.77 -20.77
C THR A 30 10.17 -3.05 -19.42
N ARG A 31 8.99 -2.69 -18.89
CA ARG A 31 8.88 -2.09 -17.54
C ARG A 31 9.35 -3.04 -16.45
N LYS A 32 9.02 -4.33 -16.55
CA LYS A 32 9.44 -5.36 -15.58
C LYS A 32 10.96 -5.44 -15.48
N ARG A 33 11.68 -5.46 -16.62
CA ARG A 33 13.15 -5.48 -16.64
C ARG A 33 13.79 -4.24 -16.04
N LYS A 34 13.18 -3.05 -16.21
CA LYS A 34 13.71 -1.81 -15.62
C LYS A 34 13.55 -1.77 -14.09
N LEU A 35 12.50 -2.40 -13.56
CA LEU A 35 12.25 -2.50 -12.11
C LEU A 35 13.21 -3.47 -11.38
N GLU A 36 13.96 -4.31 -12.10
CA GLU A 36 14.91 -5.26 -11.50
C GLU A 36 16.21 -4.59 -11.02
N HIS A 37 16.49 -3.36 -11.46
CA HIS A 37 17.70 -2.60 -11.08
C HIS A 37 17.28 -1.24 -10.52
N LEU A 38 16.89 -1.21 -9.24
CA LEU A 38 16.68 0.05 -8.53
C LEU A 38 18.03 0.73 -8.24
N PRO A 39 18.11 2.06 -8.29
CA PRO A 39 19.32 2.78 -7.90
C PRO A 39 19.65 2.52 -6.42
N GLU A 40 20.93 2.63 -6.06
CA GLU A 40 21.36 2.59 -4.66
C GLU A 40 20.75 3.78 -3.89
N GLY A 41 20.57 3.63 -2.57
CA GLY A 41 20.02 4.71 -1.76
C GLY A 41 18.49 4.74 -1.69
N ILE A 42 17.80 3.67 -2.09
CA ILE A 42 16.35 3.59 -2.20
C ILE A 42 15.75 2.61 -1.19
N HIS A 43 14.74 3.09 -0.47
CA HIS A 43 13.85 2.24 0.30
C HIS A 43 12.86 1.53 -0.62
N GLU A 44 13.14 0.26 -0.94
CA GLU A 44 12.34 -0.54 -1.87
C GLU A 44 10.91 -0.76 -1.36
N ILE A 45 9.93 -0.46 -2.22
CA ILE A 45 8.52 -0.82 -2.03
C ILE A 45 8.14 -1.87 -3.06
N ARG A 46 7.70 -3.05 -2.60
CA ARG A 46 7.31 -4.15 -3.50
C ARG A 46 6.10 -4.92 -3.01
N ASP A 47 5.58 -5.78 -3.87
CA ASP A 47 4.51 -6.71 -3.48
C ASP A 47 5.10 -7.77 -2.52
N ILE A 48 4.36 -8.09 -1.45
CA ILE A 48 4.76 -9.09 -0.45
C ILE A 48 3.62 -10.06 -0.17
N SER A 49 3.93 -11.30 0.20
CA SER A 49 2.89 -12.22 0.68
C SER A 49 2.38 -11.80 2.05
N ARG A 50 1.19 -12.26 2.41
CA ARG A 50 0.58 -12.03 3.72
C ARG A 50 1.49 -12.55 4.85
N GLU A 51 2.09 -13.72 4.67
CA GLU A 51 3.01 -14.33 5.63
C GLU A 51 4.29 -13.49 5.82
N GLU A 52 4.78 -12.88 4.73
CA GLU A 52 5.90 -11.94 4.80
C GLU A 52 5.51 -10.65 5.54
N GLY A 53 4.31 -10.13 5.28
CA GLY A 53 3.76 -8.97 6.00
C GLY A 53 3.71 -9.20 7.51
N ILE A 54 3.17 -10.35 7.93
CA ILE A 54 3.10 -10.76 9.34
C ILE A 54 4.51 -10.79 9.95
N ARG A 55 5.45 -11.52 9.33
CA ARG A 55 6.83 -11.62 9.83
C ARG A 55 7.51 -10.27 10.01
N ARG A 56 7.35 -9.34 9.06
CA ARG A 56 7.94 -8.00 9.16
C ARG A 56 7.35 -7.19 10.30
N ILE A 57 6.04 -7.31 10.55
CA ILE A 57 5.40 -6.65 11.70
C ILE A 57 5.92 -7.25 13.02
N GLU A 58 6.01 -8.58 13.11
CA GLU A 58 6.57 -9.26 14.29
C GLU A 58 8.03 -8.86 14.55
N GLU A 59 8.82 -8.68 13.51
CA GLU A 59 10.20 -8.20 13.61
C GLU A 59 10.26 -6.77 14.18
N ILE A 60 9.38 -5.87 13.70
CA ILE A 60 9.27 -4.51 14.25
C ILE A 60 8.91 -4.58 15.75
N PHE A 61 7.93 -5.39 16.14
CA PHE A 61 7.53 -5.56 17.53
C PHE A 61 8.64 -6.16 18.39
N ARG A 62 9.36 -7.16 17.87
CA ARG A 62 10.54 -7.74 18.54
C ARG A 62 11.61 -6.68 18.77
N ASN A 63 11.91 -5.86 17.77
CA ASN A 63 12.90 -4.80 17.86
C ASN A 63 12.52 -3.73 18.88
N VAL A 64 11.23 -3.34 18.93
CA VAL A 64 10.71 -2.44 19.97
C VAL A 64 10.85 -3.06 21.35
N PHE A 65 10.45 -4.33 21.52
CA PHE A 65 10.56 -5.04 22.79
C PHE A 65 12.01 -5.11 23.30
N VAL A 66 12.94 -5.52 22.44
CA VAL A 66 14.37 -5.60 22.79
C VAL A 66 14.92 -4.22 23.19
N GLN A 67 14.59 -3.17 22.45
CA GLN A 67 15.01 -1.81 22.81
C GLN A 67 14.44 -1.36 24.16
N THR A 68 13.17 -1.68 24.45
CA THR A 68 12.53 -1.37 25.74
C THR A 68 13.26 -2.05 26.90
N ILE A 69 13.61 -3.34 26.78
CA ILE A 69 14.33 -4.06 27.84
C ILE A 69 15.74 -3.50 28.04
N ASN A 70 16.44 -3.17 26.95
CA ASN A 70 17.84 -2.75 27.03
C ASN A 70 18.03 -1.27 27.42
N SER A 71 17.13 -0.38 26.99
CA SER A 71 17.30 1.07 27.11
C SER A 71 16.12 1.80 27.77
N GLY A 72 14.95 1.17 27.86
CA GLY A 72 13.72 1.81 28.32
C GLY A 72 13.12 2.84 27.34
N ALA A 73 13.83 3.20 26.27
CA ALA A 73 13.46 4.24 25.31
C ALA A 73 13.52 3.71 23.87
N PRO A 74 12.54 2.90 23.44
CA PRO A 74 12.50 2.37 22.09
C PRO A 74 12.30 3.47 21.05
N ILE A 75 12.92 3.28 19.88
CA ILE A 75 12.80 4.16 18.73
C ILE A 75 12.25 3.38 17.55
N LEU A 76 11.23 3.96 16.90
CA LEU A 76 10.64 3.43 15.68
C LEU A 76 11.12 4.27 14.49
N LYS A 77 11.87 3.64 13.59
CA LYS A 77 12.35 4.28 12.35
C LYS A 77 11.29 4.17 11.26
N VAL A 78 10.90 5.30 10.69
CA VAL A 78 9.86 5.39 9.65
C VAL A 78 10.45 6.06 8.41
N PRO A 79 10.42 5.44 7.22
CA PRO A 79 10.84 6.10 5.99
C PRO A 79 10.13 7.45 5.81
N SER A 80 10.89 8.52 5.56
CA SER A 80 10.36 9.86 5.39
C SER A 80 9.65 9.98 4.05
N ARG A 81 8.35 10.26 4.02
CA ARG A 81 7.60 10.52 2.78
C ARG A 81 7.57 12.00 2.38
N SER A 82 8.52 12.78 2.90
CA SER A 82 8.67 14.20 2.56
C SER A 82 9.15 14.37 1.10
N ALA A 83 8.82 15.50 0.48
CA ALA A 83 9.23 15.78 -0.90
C ALA A 83 10.76 15.73 -1.10
N SER A 84 11.54 16.07 -0.07
CA SER A 84 13.01 15.99 -0.09
C SER A 84 13.55 14.56 -0.10
N ASN A 85 12.73 13.56 0.24
CA ASN A 85 13.09 12.14 0.21
C ASN A 85 12.45 11.39 -0.96
N VAL A 86 11.79 12.10 -1.90
CA VAL A 86 11.21 11.50 -3.10
C VAL A 86 12.15 11.75 -4.26
N ILE A 87 12.57 10.69 -4.94
CA ILE A 87 13.46 10.72 -6.09
C ILE A 87 12.66 10.35 -7.33
N TYR A 88 12.67 11.20 -8.35
CA TYR A 88 12.07 10.87 -9.64
C TYR A 88 13.11 10.16 -10.51
N ASP A 89 12.80 8.93 -10.90
CA ASP A 89 13.61 8.16 -11.85
C ASP A 89 13.04 8.32 -13.26
N GLU A 90 13.75 9.09 -14.10
CA GLU A 90 13.37 9.37 -15.49
C GLU A 90 13.39 8.12 -16.37
N GLU A 91 14.24 7.14 -16.06
CA GLU A 91 14.35 5.94 -16.89
C GLU A 91 13.16 5.02 -16.73
N THR A 92 12.69 4.85 -15.49
CA THR A 92 11.52 4.01 -15.18
C THR A 92 10.20 4.79 -15.16
N ASP A 93 10.26 6.12 -15.14
CA ASP A 93 9.12 7.03 -14.92
C ASP A 93 8.41 6.73 -13.58
N LEU A 94 9.20 6.59 -12.52
CA LEU A 94 8.73 6.24 -11.18
C LEU A 94 9.16 7.27 -10.13
N LEU A 95 8.34 7.39 -9.09
CA LEU A 95 8.71 8.06 -7.85
C LEU A 95 9.23 7.02 -6.87
N LEU A 96 10.51 7.11 -6.56
CA LEU A 96 11.22 6.25 -5.62
C LEU A 96 11.33 6.93 -4.26
N LEU A 97 11.34 6.12 -3.20
CA LEU A 97 11.50 6.59 -1.84
C LEU A 97 12.97 6.47 -1.44
N GLY A 98 13.61 7.59 -1.06
CA GLY A 98 14.99 7.59 -0.62
C GLY A 98 15.18 7.02 0.80
N GLU A 99 16.43 6.98 1.23
CA GLU A 99 16.87 6.41 2.52
C GLU A 99 16.77 7.35 3.74
N ASN A 100 16.09 8.49 3.65
CA ASN A 100 15.89 9.31 4.86
C ASN A 100 14.79 8.71 5.75
N PHE A 101 15.08 8.57 7.04
CA PHE A 101 14.14 8.09 8.06
C PHE A 101 13.80 9.17 9.07
N LEU A 102 12.60 9.08 9.63
CA LEU A 102 12.15 9.81 10.80
C LEU A 102 12.22 8.88 12.00
N ASP A 103 12.83 9.37 13.07
CA ASP A 103 12.84 8.67 14.36
C ASP A 103 11.60 9.09 15.14
N ARG A 104 10.73 8.13 15.46
CA ARG A 104 9.67 8.31 16.46
C ARG A 104 10.19 7.72 17.75
N LYS A 105 10.52 8.60 18.69
CA LYS A 105 11.03 8.21 20.00
C LYS A 105 9.88 8.05 20.98
N TRP A 106 9.95 7.02 21.81
CA TRP A 106 8.96 6.82 22.87
C TRP A 106 9.10 7.84 24.00
N ASP A 107 10.31 8.27 24.33
CA ASP A 107 10.64 9.15 25.45
C ASP A 107 10.55 10.65 25.12
N ASP A 108 10.13 11.00 23.90
CA ASP A 108 9.95 12.39 23.46
C ASP A 108 8.46 12.74 23.39
N ILE A 109 8.05 13.78 24.12
CA ILE A 109 6.67 14.29 24.19
C ILE A 109 6.09 14.60 22.80
N SER A 110 6.93 15.05 21.87
CA SER A 110 6.48 15.42 20.52
C SER A 110 6.17 14.21 19.64
N THR A 111 6.79 13.06 19.90
CA THR A 111 6.66 11.85 19.07
C THR A 111 5.99 10.67 19.77
N VAL A 112 5.90 10.66 21.11
CA VAL A 112 5.37 9.55 21.90
C VAL A 112 3.98 9.13 21.42
N LYS A 113 3.09 10.10 21.17
CA LYS A 113 1.75 9.82 20.67
C LYS A 113 1.78 9.15 19.29
N LYS A 114 2.61 9.64 18.37
CA LYS A 114 2.77 9.06 17.02
C LYS A 114 3.43 7.69 17.06
N PHE A 115 4.32 7.45 18.02
CA PHE A 115 4.92 6.14 18.26
C PHE A 115 3.83 5.14 18.67
N THR A 116 3.05 5.47 19.71
CA THR A 116 1.94 4.62 20.20
C THR A 116 0.91 4.34 19.12
N ALA A 117 0.48 5.39 18.42
CA ALA A 117 -0.52 5.27 17.36
C ALA A 117 -0.01 4.43 16.17
N GLN A 118 1.28 4.52 15.82
CA GLN A 118 1.87 3.68 14.77
C GLN A 118 1.87 2.20 15.16
N LEU A 119 2.24 1.88 16.40
CA LEU A 119 2.18 0.50 16.90
C LEU A 119 0.76 -0.03 16.91
N ARG A 120 -0.22 0.80 17.28
CA ARG A 120 -1.64 0.43 17.24
C ARG A 120 -2.10 0.09 15.82
N VAL A 121 -1.71 0.87 14.82
CA VAL A 121 -2.03 0.57 13.41
C VAL A 121 -1.34 -0.72 12.94
N LEU A 122 -0.06 -0.92 13.29
CA LEU A 122 0.65 -2.17 12.96
C LEU A 122 -0.02 -3.39 13.60
N GLN A 123 -0.52 -3.26 14.84
CA GLN A 123 -1.27 -4.33 15.50
C GLN A 123 -2.55 -4.66 14.75
N ILE A 124 -3.32 -3.65 14.34
CA ILE A 124 -4.57 -3.88 13.57
C ILE A 124 -4.26 -4.56 12.24
N ILE A 125 -3.21 -4.11 11.53
CA ILE A 125 -2.78 -4.75 10.28
C ILE A 125 -2.38 -6.21 10.54
N HIS A 126 -1.64 -6.49 11.61
CA HIS A 126 -1.28 -7.85 11.99
C HIS A 126 -2.51 -8.74 12.16
N GLU A 127 -3.51 -8.28 12.92
CA GLU A 127 -4.77 -9.00 13.16
C GLU A 127 -5.53 -9.27 11.85
N LEU A 128 -5.63 -8.27 10.96
CA LEU A 128 -6.26 -8.42 9.64
C LEU A 128 -5.53 -9.44 8.74
N LEU A 129 -4.20 -9.44 8.77
CA LEU A 129 -3.38 -10.39 8.02
C LEU A 129 -3.51 -11.81 8.59
N GLU A 130 -3.43 -11.99 9.91
CA GLU A 130 -3.58 -13.30 10.55
C GLU A 130 -4.94 -13.93 10.28
N GLN A 131 -6.01 -13.14 10.41
CA GLN A 131 -7.38 -13.60 10.18
C GLN A 131 -7.75 -13.68 8.70
N ASN A 132 -6.89 -13.17 7.81
CA ASN A 132 -7.14 -13.07 6.38
C ASN A 132 -8.45 -12.32 6.03
N ILE A 133 -8.74 -11.25 6.77
CA ILE A 133 -9.90 -10.39 6.55
C ILE A 133 -9.45 -9.00 6.15
N HIS A 134 -10.36 -8.22 5.59
CA HIS A 134 -10.12 -6.84 5.21
C HIS A 134 -10.89 -5.90 6.12
N GLY A 135 -10.27 -4.77 6.48
CA GLY A 135 -10.89 -3.69 7.22
C GLY A 135 -10.88 -2.40 6.42
N SER A 136 -11.89 -1.55 6.64
CA SER A 136 -11.94 -0.21 6.04
C SER A 136 -11.09 0.79 6.83
N LYS A 137 -10.62 1.85 6.16
CA LYS A 137 -9.95 2.99 6.83
C LYS A 137 -10.75 3.55 8.01
N ARG A 138 -12.07 3.56 7.92
CA ARG A 138 -12.94 4.05 8.99
C ARG A 138 -12.96 3.11 10.19
N GLU A 139 -13.00 1.80 9.96
CA GLU A 139 -12.93 0.82 11.04
C GLU A 139 -11.62 0.97 11.81
N VAL A 140 -10.49 1.13 11.12
CA VAL A 140 -9.19 1.43 11.75
C VAL A 140 -9.28 2.67 12.64
N PHE A 141 -9.82 3.79 12.13
CA PHE A 141 -10.02 5.01 12.91
C PHE A 141 -10.92 4.81 14.14
N TYR A 142 -12.01 4.04 13.99
CA TYR A 142 -12.96 3.79 15.07
C TYR A 142 -12.43 2.83 16.15
N THR A 143 -11.34 2.12 15.91
CA THR A 143 -10.72 1.27 16.95
C THR A 143 -10.20 2.06 18.14
N ASP A 144 -9.75 3.31 17.93
CA ASP A 144 -9.27 4.19 19.00
C ASP A 144 -9.32 5.67 18.57
N VAL A 145 -10.52 6.25 18.60
CA VAL A 145 -10.76 7.65 18.19
C VAL A 145 -10.00 8.63 19.08
N ALA A 146 -9.79 8.32 20.36
CA ALA A 146 -9.08 9.19 21.27
C ALA A 146 -7.58 9.26 20.95
N LEU A 147 -6.99 8.12 20.55
CA LEU A 147 -5.59 8.06 20.13
C LEU A 147 -5.38 8.75 18.78
N PHE A 148 -6.27 8.53 17.81
CA PHE A 148 -6.11 9.07 16.46
C PHE A 148 -6.56 10.53 16.30
N GLU A 149 -7.55 10.97 17.08
CA GLU A 149 -8.23 12.30 17.03
C GLU A 149 -8.93 12.64 15.72
N ASP A 150 -8.22 12.56 14.59
CA ASP A 150 -8.71 12.88 13.26
C ASP A 150 -8.34 11.76 12.29
N GLN A 151 -9.26 11.40 11.40
CA GLN A 151 -8.99 10.33 10.44
C GLN A 151 -7.90 10.73 9.44
N ASN A 152 -8.02 11.93 8.85
CA ASN A 152 -7.16 12.36 7.74
C ASN A 152 -5.73 12.73 8.17
N ARG A 153 -5.58 13.25 9.39
CA ARG A 153 -4.31 13.70 9.98
C ARG A 153 -3.73 12.72 10.99
N GLY A 154 -4.57 11.85 11.55
CA GLY A 154 -4.22 10.85 12.56
C GLY A 154 -4.04 9.47 11.95
N SER A 155 -5.13 8.73 11.72
CA SER A 155 -5.04 7.30 11.32
C SER A 155 -4.54 7.08 9.89
N ASP A 156 -5.02 7.87 8.92
CA ASP A 156 -4.70 7.67 7.50
C ASP A 156 -3.19 7.78 7.21
N PRO A 157 -2.46 8.82 7.69
CA PRO A 157 -1.03 8.91 7.48
C PRO A 157 -0.26 7.75 8.12
N LEU A 158 -0.70 7.25 9.28
CA LEU A 158 -0.07 6.12 9.98
C LEU A 158 -0.25 4.80 9.20
N ILE A 159 -1.37 4.61 8.50
CA ILE A 159 -1.58 3.47 7.59
C ILE A 159 -0.58 3.53 6.42
N GLU A 160 -0.41 4.70 5.81
CA GLU A 160 0.58 4.87 4.72
C GLU A 160 2.02 4.69 5.24
N ASP A 161 2.32 5.17 6.46
CA ASP A 161 3.61 4.97 7.12
C ASP A 161 3.86 3.48 7.41
N SER A 162 2.85 2.72 7.83
CA SER A 162 2.96 1.27 7.98
C SER A 162 3.31 0.57 6.67
N ALA A 163 2.71 1.00 5.56
CA ALA A 163 3.01 0.42 4.24
C ALA A 163 4.49 0.57 3.89
N VAL A 164 5.01 1.80 4.04
CA VAL A 164 6.43 2.06 3.75
C VAL A 164 7.35 1.40 4.76
N MET A 165 7.03 1.37 6.06
CA MET A 165 7.81 0.65 7.06
C MET A 165 7.94 -0.84 6.74
N LEU A 166 6.87 -1.45 6.21
CA LEU A 166 6.85 -2.84 5.80
C LEU A 166 7.43 -3.06 4.39
N GLY A 167 7.86 -2.02 3.69
CA GLY A 167 8.42 -2.10 2.34
C GLY A 167 7.40 -2.61 1.31
N THR A 168 6.11 -2.26 1.50
CA THR A 168 5.02 -2.79 0.68
C THR A 168 4.00 -1.74 0.27
N TYR A 169 3.16 -2.11 -0.70
CA TYR A 169 2.02 -1.30 -1.12
C TYR A 169 0.88 -1.39 -0.11
N ARG A 170 0.09 -0.32 0.02
CA ARG A 170 -1.07 -0.29 0.92
C ARG A 170 -2.06 -1.44 0.71
N LYS A 171 -2.21 -1.90 -0.54
CA LYS A 171 -3.11 -3.04 -0.88
C LYS A 171 -2.75 -4.32 -0.12
N ASN A 172 -1.49 -4.48 0.30
CA ASN A 172 -1.00 -5.65 1.02
C ASN A 172 -1.28 -5.58 2.53
N LEU A 173 -1.81 -4.46 3.05
CA LEU A 173 -2.13 -4.29 4.46
C LEU A 173 -3.52 -4.80 4.83
N HIS A 174 -4.29 -5.33 3.86
CA HIS A 174 -5.70 -5.67 4.02
C HIS A 174 -6.58 -4.48 4.50
N ILE A 175 -6.13 -3.24 4.29
CA ILE A 175 -6.91 -2.03 4.58
C ILE A 175 -7.44 -1.42 3.28
N THR A 176 -8.75 -1.48 3.11
CA THR A 176 -9.44 -0.94 1.93
C THR A 176 -9.94 0.48 2.18
N ALA A 177 -10.00 1.26 1.10
CA ALA A 177 -10.69 2.55 1.12
C ALA A 177 -12.20 2.32 0.91
N ASN A 178 -13.00 3.40 0.86
CA ASN A 178 -14.39 3.26 0.41
C ASN A 178 -14.41 2.87 -1.07
N ASP A 179 -14.96 1.69 -1.36
CA ASP A 179 -15.06 1.16 -2.71
C ASP A 179 -16.25 1.79 -3.43
N ARG A 180 -15.98 2.82 -4.25
CA ARG A 180 -16.97 3.43 -5.16
C ARG A 180 -16.54 3.39 -6.62
N GLY A 181 -15.58 2.54 -6.96
CA GLY A 181 -15.16 2.35 -8.34
C GLY A 181 -16.25 1.67 -9.15
N LEU A 182 -16.92 2.39 -10.04
CA LEU A 182 -17.84 1.80 -11.01
C LEU A 182 -17.07 1.47 -12.29
N VAL A 183 -17.08 0.21 -12.69
CA VAL A 183 -16.50 -0.25 -13.96
C VAL A 183 -17.63 -0.74 -14.85
N VAL A 184 -17.73 -0.22 -16.09
CA VAL A 184 -18.72 -0.62 -17.09
C VAL A 184 -18.01 -0.88 -18.41
N GLY A 185 -18.25 -2.05 -19.00
CA GLY A 185 -17.69 -2.42 -20.28
C GLY A 185 -17.79 -3.92 -20.52
N ARG A 186 -17.26 -4.38 -21.65
CA ARG A 186 -17.17 -5.80 -21.96
C ARG A 186 -15.96 -6.39 -21.24
N LEU A 187 -16.12 -6.71 -19.97
CA LEU A 187 -15.08 -7.26 -19.11
C LEU A 187 -15.65 -8.43 -18.32
N THR A 188 -14.82 -9.43 -18.10
CA THR A 188 -15.14 -10.55 -17.22
C THR A 188 -14.05 -10.65 -16.17
N TYR A 189 -14.41 -10.86 -14.91
CA TYR A 189 -13.44 -11.04 -13.83
C TYR A 189 -13.91 -12.09 -12.83
N VAL A 190 -12.95 -12.63 -12.08
CA VAL A 190 -13.20 -13.56 -10.99
C VAL A 190 -12.86 -12.85 -9.70
N ASP A 191 -13.83 -12.78 -8.78
CA ASP A 191 -13.65 -12.22 -7.45
C ASP A 191 -14.03 -13.27 -6.41
N ASN A 192 -13.08 -13.65 -5.54
CA ASN A 192 -13.27 -14.69 -4.52
C ASN A 192 -13.91 -16.01 -4.99
N GLY A 193 -13.70 -16.37 -6.27
CA GLY A 193 -14.26 -17.58 -6.88
C GLY A 193 -15.55 -17.36 -7.66
N ASP A 194 -16.16 -16.17 -7.56
CA ASP A 194 -17.34 -15.79 -8.32
C ASP A 194 -16.95 -15.16 -9.66
N PHE A 195 -17.58 -15.62 -10.74
CA PHE A 195 -17.40 -15.08 -12.08
C PHE A 195 -18.43 -13.99 -12.38
N ILE A 196 -17.95 -12.81 -12.84
CA ILE A 196 -18.76 -11.62 -13.12
C ILE A 196 -18.52 -11.18 -14.58
N ASP A 197 -19.58 -10.93 -15.36
CA ASP A 197 -19.57 -10.55 -16.78
C ASP A 197 -20.32 -9.25 -17.15
#